data_AF-A0A9D7PF87-F1
#
_entry.id   AF-A0A9D7PF87-F1
#
_cell.length_a   1.000
_cell.length_b   1.000
_cell.length_c   1.000
_cell.angle_alpha   90.00
_cell.angle_beta   90.00
_cell.angle_gamma   90.00
#
_symmetry.space_group_name_H-M   'P 1'
#
loop_
_entity.id
_entity.type
_entity.pdbx_description
1 polymer ?
#
loop_
_entity_poly.entity_id
_entity_poly.type
_entity_poly.pdbx_seq_one_letter_code
_entity_poly.pdbx_strand_id
1 'polypeptide(L)'
;MWFFLPRGEASSGRAQAQDASPAPLSAPSEIAADDDGAGDFRVCNETSNRVSIAFGYRADKGWQSEGWWVAEPGICVTVYRGDLETRRYYYLYAADDVGGGAWDGNVFMCTRDETFTIFGVEDCLARGYERTGFFEVDTHNKSNWTLQLTEGETVGGEAEASEEALPLEGDLPNETDDADQTDDTPTEEGAPLE
;
A
#
# COMPACT_ATOMS: atom_id res chain seq x y z
N MET A 1 -56.99 58.39 -13.66
CA MET A 1 -57.86 57.71 -12.67
C MET A 1 -56.93 57.03 -11.69
N TRP A 2 -56.71 57.63 -10.52
CA TRP A 2 -55.90 57.05 -9.45
C TRP A 2 -56.80 56.12 -8.63
N PHE A 3 -56.42 54.85 -8.48
CA PHE A 3 -57.05 53.94 -7.53
C PHE A 3 -56.12 53.69 -6.35
N PHE A 4 -56.61 54.11 -5.19
CA PHE A 4 -56.11 53.87 -3.84
C PHE A 4 -56.79 52.63 -3.29
N LEU A 5 -56.05 51.66 -2.74
CA LEU A 5 -56.54 50.59 -1.84
C LEU A 5 -55.34 49.94 -1.11
N PRO A 6 -55.54 49.29 0.06
CA PRO A 6 -55.16 49.85 1.35
C PRO A 6 -54.04 49.08 2.08
N ARG A 7 -53.59 49.69 3.19
CA ARG A 7 -52.61 49.17 4.16
C ARG A 7 -53.07 47.82 4.75
N GLY A 8 -52.22 46.81 4.61
CA GLY A 8 -52.22 45.61 5.45
C GLY A 8 -51.30 45.80 6.65
N GLU A 9 -51.80 45.38 7.80
CA GLU A 9 -51.26 45.60 9.15
C GLU A 9 -49.99 44.81 9.45
N ALA A 10 -49.23 45.35 10.41
CA ALA A 10 -48.00 44.81 10.96
C ALA A 10 -48.28 43.60 11.86
N SER A 11 -47.42 42.58 11.77
CA SER A 11 -47.23 41.59 12.82
C SER A 11 -45.87 41.79 13.47
N SER A 12 -45.93 42.01 14.77
CA SER A 12 -44.83 42.16 15.71
C SER A 12 -44.11 40.83 15.93
N GLY A 13 -42.80 40.81 15.75
CA GLY A 13 -41.96 39.62 15.92
C GLY A 13 -40.58 39.96 16.47
N ARG A 14 -40.56 40.43 17.72
CA ARG A 14 -39.54 40.20 18.77
C ARG A 14 -38.09 39.98 18.31
N ALA A 15 -37.27 41.02 18.56
CA ALA A 15 -35.82 40.98 18.55
C ALA A 15 -35.28 39.80 19.39
N GLN A 16 -34.40 39.01 18.78
CA GLN A 16 -33.50 38.09 19.48
C GLN A 16 -32.08 38.61 19.27
N ALA A 17 -31.47 39.02 20.38
CA ALA A 17 -30.07 39.34 20.47
C ALA A 17 -29.24 38.11 20.08
N GLN A 18 -28.34 38.29 19.11
CA GLN A 18 -27.38 37.27 18.73
C GLN A 18 -26.18 37.42 19.64
N ASP A 19 -26.13 36.54 20.63
CA ASP A 19 -24.98 36.31 21.49
C ASP A 19 -23.83 35.78 20.62
N ALA A 20 -22.67 36.43 20.71
CA ALA A 20 -21.47 36.04 20.00
C ALA A 20 -20.88 34.78 20.64
N SER A 21 -21.13 33.61 20.05
CA SER A 21 -20.41 32.38 20.41
C SER A 21 -18.96 32.43 19.91
N PRO A 22 -17.97 32.01 20.73
CA PRO A 22 -16.58 31.92 20.32
C PRO A 22 -16.37 30.77 19.32
N ALA A 23 -15.40 30.96 18.43
CA ALA A 23 -15.00 30.02 17.40
C ALA A 23 -14.63 28.63 17.98
N PRO A 24 -15.01 27.52 17.34
CA PRO A 24 -14.50 26.22 17.70
C PRO A 24 -13.01 26.13 17.33
N LEU A 25 -12.20 25.72 18.30
CA LEU A 25 -10.81 25.32 18.12
C LEU A 25 -10.76 24.17 17.09
N SER A 26 -9.89 24.31 16.10
CA SER A 26 -9.62 23.32 15.07
C SER A 26 -9.23 21.98 15.70
N ALA A 27 -10.04 20.94 15.46
CA ALA A 27 -9.65 19.56 15.66
C ALA A 27 -8.66 19.14 14.55
N PRO A 28 -7.71 18.22 14.81
CA PRO A 28 -6.94 17.59 13.76
C PRO A 28 -7.88 16.82 12.84
N SER A 29 -7.77 17.01 11.53
CA SER A 29 -8.42 16.17 10.54
C SER A 29 -7.76 14.79 10.59
N GLU A 30 -8.36 13.87 11.35
CA GLU A 30 -8.09 12.45 11.20
C GLU A 30 -8.47 12.06 9.77
N ILE A 31 -7.47 11.59 9.00
CA ILE A 31 -7.68 11.06 7.66
C ILE A 31 -8.51 9.79 7.87
N ALA A 32 -9.81 9.87 7.58
CA ALA A 32 -10.66 8.70 7.51
C ALA A 32 -10.08 7.81 6.41
N ALA A 33 -9.61 6.62 6.79
CA ALA A 33 -9.35 5.57 5.83
C ALA A 33 -10.72 5.18 5.24
N ASP A 34 -11.04 5.71 4.06
CA ASP A 34 -12.14 5.21 3.26
C ASP A 34 -11.90 3.70 3.06
N ASP A 35 -12.79 2.90 3.65
CA ASP A 35 -12.93 1.46 3.38
C ASP A 35 -13.47 1.33 1.94
N ASP A 36 -12.58 1.59 0.99
CA ASP A 36 -12.80 1.43 -0.45
C ASP A 36 -12.97 -0.07 -0.75
N GLY A 37 -14.14 -0.42 -1.26
CA GLY A 37 -14.37 -1.55 -2.17
C GLY A 37 -13.75 -2.90 -1.77
N ALA A 38 -14.58 -3.82 -1.29
CA ALA A 38 -14.22 -5.24 -1.24
C ALA A 38 -13.61 -5.68 -2.59
N GLY A 39 -12.31 -5.97 -2.62
CA GLY A 39 -11.60 -6.35 -3.84
C GLY A 39 -10.46 -5.44 -4.32
N ASP A 40 -10.26 -4.27 -3.74
CA ASP A 40 -9.36 -3.29 -4.36
C ASP A 40 -7.89 -3.46 -3.91
N PHE A 41 -6.96 -3.35 -4.87
CA PHE A 41 -5.53 -3.17 -4.60
C PHE A 41 -5.20 -1.68 -4.73
N ARG A 42 -4.80 -1.06 -3.63
CA ARG A 42 -4.43 0.35 -3.54
C ARG A 42 -2.94 0.51 -3.32
N VAL A 43 -2.38 1.57 -3.89
CA VAL A 43 -1.00 1.99 -3.67
C VAL A 43 -1.02 3.42 -3.18
N CYS A 44 -0.50 3.64 -1.97
CA CYS A 44 -0.37 4.94 -1.33
C CYS A 44 1.06 5.46 -1.52
N ASN A 45 1.18 6.66 -2.09
CA ASN A 45 2.46 7.32 -2.21
C ASN A 45 2.72 8.18 -0.97
N GLU A 46 3.59 7.73 -0.07
CA GLU A 46 3.98 8.47 1.14
C GLU A 46 5.30 9.25 0.93
N THR A 47 5.83 9.23 -0.27
CA THR A 47 7.03 10.00 -0.62
C THR A 47 6.70 11.47 -0.89
N SER A 48 7.74 12.29 -0.95
CA SER A 48 7.62 13.71 -1.30
C SER A 48 7.47 13.97 -2.81
N ASN A 49 7.68 12.95 -3.65
CA ASN A 49 7.70 13.08 -5.11
C ASN A 49 6.50 12.40 -5.77
N ARG A 50 6.23 12.77 -7.03
CA ARG A 50 5.23 12.08 -7.85
C ARG A 50 5.78 10.73 -8.28
N VAL A 51 4.94 9.70 -8.18
CA VAL A 51 5.32 8.33 -8.50
C VAL A 51 4.44 7.77 -9.61
N SER A 52 5.08 7.18 -10.61
CA SER A 52 4.43 6.43 -11.70
C SER A 52 4.47 4.94 -11.40
N ILE A 53 3.32 4.27 -11.51
CA ILE A 53 3.11 2.89 -11.05
C ILE A 53 2.67 2.02 -12.23
N ALA A 54 3.30 0.84 -12.35
CA ALA A 54 2.87 -0.26 -13.21
C ALA A 54 2.52 -1.47 -12.34
N PHE A 55 1.50 -2.21 -12.76
CA PHE A 55 0.94 -3.35 -12.03
C PHE A 55 0.94 -4.59 -12.93
N GLY A 56 1.34 -5.72 -12.36
CA GLY A 56 1.45 -7.00 -13.04
C GLY A 56 0.75 -8.11 -12.26
N TYR A 57 0.07 -9.00 -12.97
CA TYR A 57 -0.63 -10.12 -12.35
C TYR A 57 -0.81 -11.29 -13.32
N ARG A 58 -1.14 -12.45 -12.78
CA ARG A 58 -1.36 -13.68 -13.55
C ARG A 58 -2.84 -13.82 -13.92
N ALA A 59 -3.25 -13.26 -15.05
CA ALA A 59 -4.59 -13.42 -15.60
C ALA A 59 -4.88 -14.87 -16.04
N ASP A 60 -6.14 -15.16 -16.38
CA ASP A 60 -6.57 -16.51 -16.80
C ASP A 60 -5.84 -17.02 -18.05
N LYS A 61 -5.42 -16.09 -18.91
CA LYS A 61 -4.70 -16.38 -20.17
C LYS A 61 -3.17 -16.30 -20.03
N GLY A 62 -2.65 -16.07 -18.83
CA GLY A 62 -1.23 -15.91 -18.56
C GLY A 62 -0.89 -14.57 -17.94
N TRP A 63 0.38 -14.17 -18.04
CA TRP A 63 0.86 -12.92 -17.47
C TRP A 63 0.25 -11.70 -18.16
N GLN A 64 -0.06 -10.68 -17.36
CA GLN A 64 -0.57 -9.40 -17.83
C GLN A 64 0.09 -8.28 -17.01
N SER A 65 0.49 -7.21 -17.68
CA SER A 65 1.00 -5.98 -17.07
C SER A 65 0.22 -4.76 -17.58
N GLU A 66 0.02 -3.79 -16.71
CA GLU A 66 -0.76 -2.58 -16.93
C GLU A 66 -0.06 -1.38 -16.30
N GLY A 67 -0.35 -0.18 -16.79
CA GLY A 67 0.24 1.07 -16.30
C GLY A 67 -0.10 2.23 -17.25
N TRP A 68 0.33 3.46 -17.03
CA TRP A 68 0.86 3.98 -15.78
C TRP A 68 -0.27 4.60 -14.97
N TRP A 69 -0.34 4.26 -13.69
CA TRP A 69 -1.07 5.07 -12.72
C TRP A 69 -0.13 6.09 -12.13
N VAL A 70 -0.63 7.29 -11.85
CA VAL A 70 0.18 8.36 -11.26
C VAL A 70 -0.36 8.67 -9.89
N ALA A 71 0.49 8.53 -8.87
CA ALA A 71 0.18 8.88 -7.49
C ALA A 71 0.94 10.15 -7.09
N GLU A 72 0.20 11.21 -6.77
CA GLU A 72 0.76 12.42 -6.18
C GLU A 72 1.23 12.17 -4.74
N PRO A 73 2.14 13.00 -4.19
CA PRO A 73 2.56 12.90 -2.79
C PRO A 73 1.37 12.87 -1.82
N GLY A 74 1.33 11.88 -0.93
CA GLY A 74 0.28 11.66 0.05
C GLY A 74 -1.04 11.10 -0.51
N ILE A 75 -1.10 10.74 -1.79
CA ILE A 75 -2.32 10.24 -2.44
C ILE A 75 -2.24 8.73 -2.69
N CYS A 76 -3.35 8.04 -2.42
CA CYS A 76 -3.53 6.64 -2.75
C CYS A 76 -4.30 6.47 -4.07
N VAL A 77 -3.87 5.52 -4.89
CA VAL A 77 -4.52 5.16 -6.15
C VAL A 77 -4.87 3.68 -6.19
N THR A 78 -6.04 3.35 -6.71
CA THR A 78 -6.45 1.96 -6.93
C THR A 78 -5.91 1.47 -8.28
N VAL A 79 -4.99 0.51 -8.23
CA VAL A 79 -4.33 -0.06 -9.42
C VAL A 79 -5.04 -1.31 -9.94
N TYR A 80 -5.84 -1.97 -9.10
CA TYR A 80 -6.65 -3.12 -9.49
C TYR A 80 -7.98 -3.11 -8.74
N ARG A 81 -9.06 -3.45 -9.46
CA ARG A 81 -10.41 -3.65 -8.91
C ARG A 81 -10.89 -5.04 -9.28
N GLY A 82 -11.19 -5.88 -8.31
CA GLY A 82 -11.69 -7.23 -8.57
C GLY A 82 -11.52 -8.15 -7.39
N ASP A 83 -11.69 -9.45 -7.56
CA ASP A 83 -11.48 -10.37 -6.44
C ASP A 83 -9.99 -10.65 -6.24
N LEU A 84 -9.38 -9.99 -5.25
CA LEU A 84 -7.99 -10.23 -4.88
C LEU A 84 -7.78 -11.65 -4.33
N GLU A 85 -8.77 -12.28 -3.70
CA GLU A 85 -8.63 -13.58 -3.04
C GLU A 85 -8.31 -14.71 -4.03
N THR A 86 -8.66 -14.51 -5.31
CA THR A 86 -8.34 -15.43 -6.40
C THR A 86 -6.83 -15.68 -6.54
N ARG A 87 -5.99 -14.73 -6.11
CA ARG A 87 -4.53 -14.77 -6.28
C ARG A 87 -3.84 -14.17 -5.06
N ARG A 88 -2.78 -14.82 -4.58
CA ARG A 88 -1.99 -14.33 -3.45
C ARG A 88 -0.89 -13.34 -3.83
N TYR A 89 -0.31 -13.50 -5.02
CA TYR A 89 0.85 -12.74 -5.45
C TYR A 89 0.49 -11.79 -6.58
N TYR A 90 0.86 -10.52 -6.37
CA TYR A 90 0.76 -9.44 -7.35
C TYR A 90 2.13 -8.80 -7.50
N TYR A 91 2.33 -8.11 -8.62
CA TYR A 91 3.62 -7.57 -8.98
C TYR A 91 3.49 -6.08 -9.23
N LEU A 92 4.42 -5.30 -8.71
CA LEU A 92 4.41 -3.85 -8.89
C LEU A 92 5.78 -3.37 -9.34
N TYR A 93 5.76 -2.32 -10.13
CA TYR A 93 6.91 -1.47 -10.37
C TYR A 93 6.48 -0.03 -10.15
N ALA A 94 7.29 0.75 -9.44
CA ALA A 94 7.02 2.16 -9.24
C ALA A 94 8.29 2.97 -9.52
N ALA A 95 8.16 4.12 -10.16
CA ALA A 95 9.26 5.02 -10.49
C ALA A 95 9.03 6.39 -9.86
N ASP A 96 10.06 6.94 -9.24
CA ASP A 96 10.06 8.34 -8.79
C ASP A 96 10.35 9.25 -9.99
N ASP A 97 9.35 9.99 -10.44
CA ASP A 97 9.41 10.83 -11.64
C ASP A 97 10.28 12.09 -11.44
N VAL A 98 10.61 12.43 -10.18
CA VAL A 98 11.28 13.69 -9.83
C VAL A 98 12.66 13.45 -9.22
N GLY A 99 12.73 12.64 -8.16
CA GLY A 99 13.96 12.31 -7.45
C GLY A 99 14.84 11.31 -8.20
N GLY A 100 14.23 10.53 -9.10
CA GLY A 100 14.87 9.40 -9.75
C GLY A 100 15.01 8.19 -8.83
N GLY A 101 15.10 7.01 -9.43
CA GLY A 101 15.04 5.74 -8.72
C GLY A 101 13.70 5.04 -8.94
N ALA A 102 13.63 3.80 -8.47
CA ALA A 102 12.45 2.96 -8.62
C ALA A 102 12.36 1.95 -7.48
N TRP A 103 11.13 1.53 -7.22
CA TRP A 103 10.85 0.30 -6.51
C TRP A 103 10.70 -0.79 -7.56
N ASP A 104 11.80 -1.51 -7.79
CA ASP A 104 11.90 -2.58 -8.77
C ASP A 104 12.17 -3.93 -8.11
N GLY A 105 12.10 -5.00 -8.91
CA GLY A 105 12.38 -6.34 -8.45
C GLY A 105 12.80 -7.28 -9.57
N ASN A 106 12.88 -8.57 -9.26
CA ASN A 106 13.49 -9.55 -10.15
C ASN A 106 12.50 -10.22 -11.12
N VAL A 107 11.21 -9.85 -11.08
CA VAL A 107 10.17 -10.43 -11.94
C VAL A 107 9.97 -9.55 -13.15
N PHE A 108 10.54 -9.96 -14.29
CA PHE A 108 10.53 -9.14 -15.49
C PHE A 108 9.21 -9.24 -16.27
N MET A 109 8.61 -8.09 -16.57
CA MET A 109 7.43 -7.97 -17.43
C MET A 109 7.62 -6.86 -18.46
N CYS A 110 6.72 -6.82 -19.45
CA CYS A 110 6.78 -5.82 -20.51
C CYS A 110 6.07 -4.53 -20.08
N THR A 111 6.67 -3.39 -20.40
CA THR A 111 6.13 -2.04 -20.16
C THR A 111 6.34 -1.15 -21.39
N ARG A 112 5.81 0.07 -21.39
CA ARG A 112 6.07 1.09 -22.42
C ARG A 112 5.89 2.49 -21.81
N ASP A 113 6.32 3.53 -22.52
CA ASP A 113 6.27 4.92 -22.05
C ASP A 113 4.84 5.45 -21.80
N GLU A 114 3.87 5.06 -22.63
CA GLU A 114 2.47 5.51 -22.53
C GLU A 114 1.61 4.53 -21.70
N THR A 115 0.40 4.94 -21.30
CA THR A 115 -0.59 4.03 -20.69
C THR A 115 -0.79 2.76 -21.52
N PHE A 116 -0.79 1.61 -20.86
CA PHE A 116 -0.71 0.31 -21.49
C PHE A 116 -1.46 -0.79 -20.75
N THR A 117 -1.79 -1.80 -21.53
CA THR A 117 -2.13 -3.15 -21.09
C THR A 117 -1.40 -4.11 -22.03
N ILE A 118 -0.54 -4.97 -21.51
CA ILE A 118 0.27 -5.91 -22.29
C ILE A 118 0.04 -7.32 -21.75
N PHE A 119 -0.22 -8.26 -22.66
CA PHE A 119 -0.32 -9.68 -22.36
C PHE A 119 1.00 -10.38 -22.70
N GLY A 120 1.45 -11.27 -21.82
CA GLY A 120 2.69 -12.03 -21.96
C GLY A 120 3.93 -11.22 -21.57
N VAL A 121 4.97 -11.94 -21.17
CA VAL A 121 6.26 -11.40 -20.68
C VAL A 121 7.42 -11.71 -21.64
N GLU A 122 7.14 -12.44 -22.71
CA GLU A 122 8.10 -12.90 -23.68
C GLU A 122 8.42 -11.80 -24.70
N ASP A 123 9.69 -11.77 -25.13
CA ASP A 123 10.18 -10.98 -26.26
C ASP A 123 9.81 -9.48 -26.20
N CYS A 124 9.76 -8.87 -25.00
CA CYS A 124 9.33 -7.48 -24.82
C CYS A 124 10.01 -6.53 -25.82
N LEU A 125 11.34 -6.57 -25.90
CA LEU A 125 12.13 -5.71 -26.80
C LEU A 125 11.80 -5.94 -28.29
N ALA A 126 11.65 -7.20 -28.72
CA ALA A 126 11.32 -7.52 -30.11
C ALA A 126 9.88 -7.12 -30.48
N ARG A 127 9.00 -7.03 -29.47
CA ARG A 127 7.62 -6.53 -29.60
C ARG A 127 7.53 -5.00 -29.48
N GLY A 128 8.64 -4.30 -29.24
CA GLY A 128 8.69 -2.84 -29.10
C GLY A 128 8.33 -2.33 -27.69
N TYR A 129 8.43 -3.20 -26.69
CA TYR A 129 8.23 -2.89 -25.27
C TYR A 129 9.55 -2.87 -24.52
N GLU A 130 9.55 -2.27 -23.35
CA GLU A 130 10.66 -2.34 -22.42
C GLU A 130 10.55 -3.56 -21.51
N ARG A 131 11.68 -3.98 -20.96
CA ARG A 131 11.76 -5.08 -19.99
C ARG A 131 12.01 -4.48 -18.62
N THR A 132 10.97 -4.40 -17.80
CA THR A 132 11.00 -3.79 -16.46
C THR A 132 10.91 -4.86 -15.39
N GLY A 133 11.67 -4.69 -14.30
CA GLY A 133 11.67 -5.60 -13.16
C GLY A 133 10.63 -5.18 -12.12
N PHE A 134 9.70 -6.07 -11.82
CA PHE A 134 8.64 -5.87 -10.82
C PHE A 134 9.04 -6.60 -9.53
N PHE A 135 8.70 -6.01 -8.39
CA PHE A 135 8.77 -6.68 -7.10
C PHE A 135 7.45 -7.39 -6.80
N GLU A 136 7.52 -8.47 -6.03
CA GLU A 136 6.38 -9.28 -5.65
C GLU A 136 5.75 -8.75 -4.36
N VAL A 137 4.43 -8.69 -4.33
CA VAL A 137 3.61 -8.35 -3.18
C VAL A 137 2.73 -9.54 -2.84
N ASP A 138 2.87 -10.02 -1.61
CA ASP A 138 2.04 -11.08 -1.05
C ASP A 138 0.84 -10.47 -0.33
N THR A 139 -0.37 -10.66 -0.86
CA THR A 139 -1.60 -10.13 -0.27
C THR A 139 -2.19 -11.04 0.80
N HIS A 140 -1.54 -12.18 1.11
CA HIS A 140 -2.01 -13.15 2.11
C HIS A 140 -3.48 -13.58 1.94
N ASN A 141 -3.96 -13.64 0.68
CA ASN A 141 -5.35 -13.96 0.34
C ASN A 141 -6.40 -13.02 0.97
N LYS A 142 -6.02 -11.76 1.23
CA LYS A 142 -6.95 -10.72 1.67
C LYS A 142 -7.79 -10.24 0.48
N SER A 143 -9.04 -9.85 0.76
CA SER A 143 -9.95 -9.28 -0.22
C SER A 143 -9.62 -7.84 -0.59
N ASN A 144 -8.96 -7.09 0.28
CA ASN A 144 -8.41 -5.77 0.00
C ASN A 144 -6.93 -5.73 0.37
N TRP A 145 -6.17 -4.87 -0.31
CA TRP A 145 -4.76 -4.68 0.01
C TRP A 145 -4.35 -3.23 -0.25
N THR A 146 -3.56 -2.66 0.65
CA THR A 146 -2.97 -1.33 0.48
C THR A 146 -1.46 -1.44 0.64
N LEU A 147 -0.72 -1.05 -0.39
CA LEU A 147 0.73 -0.95 -0.35
C LEU A 147 1.14 0.51 -0.11
N GLN A 148 2.08 0.74 0.81
CA GLN A 148 2.65 2.06 1.06
C GLN A 148 4.03 2.16 0.40
N LEU A 149 4.23 3.18 -0.42
CA LEU A 149 5.53 3.52 -1.01
C LEU A 149 6.18 4.61 -0.16
N THR A 150 7.29 4.28 0.47
CA THR A 150 8.08 5.20 1.29
C THR A 150 9.46 5.41 0.67
N GLU A 151 10.09 6.53 1.03
CA GLU A 151 11.47 6.84 0.63
C GLU A 151 12.41 5.83 1.30
N GLY A 152 12.91 4.84 0.54
CA GLY A 152 13.99 3.97 0.98
C GLY A 152 13.76 2.46 0.90
N GLU A 153 12.53 1.94 0.90
CA GLU A 153 12.20 0.53 0.60
C GLU A 153 10.66 0.35 0.61
N THR A 154 10.11 -0.64 -0.08
CA THR A 154 8.68 -0.96 0.00
C THR A 154 8.34 -1.59 1.34
N VAL A 155 7.58 -0.91 2.19
CA VAL A 155 7.00 -1.51 3.40
C VAL A 155 5.63 -2.04 3.03
N GLY A 156 5.51 -3.37 2.88
CA GLY A 156 4.22 -4.05 2.82
C GLY A 156 3.49 -3.87 4.15
N GLY A 157 2.70 -2.82 4.26
CA GLY A 157 1.96 -2.46 5.48
C GLY A 157 0.71 -3.33 5.65
N GLU A 158 0.80 -4.30 6.55
CA GLU A 158 -0.34 -4.91 7.21
C GLU A 158 -1.01 -3.85 8.09
N ALA A 159 -2.32 -3.63 7.95
CA ALA A 159 -3.07 -2.82 8.90
C ALA A 159 -3.14 -3.54 10.26
N GLU A 160 -2.27 -3.11 11.17
CA GLU A 160 -2.33 -3.14 12.63
C GLU A 160 -2.68 -4.47 13.34
N ALA A 161 -1.69 -5.04 14.03
CA ALA A 161 -1.89 -5.61 15.36
C ALA A 161 -0.97 -4.88 16.34
N SER A 162 -1.48 -3.77 16.87
CA SER A 162 -1.01 -3.18 18.11
C SER A 162 -1.23 -4.19 19.24
N GLU A 163 -0.17 -4.77 19.78
CA GLU A 163 -0.20 -5.31 21.13
C GLU A 163 1.13 -4.98 21.81
N GLU A 164 1.04 -3.91 22.59
CA GLU A 164 1.91 -3.47 23.65
C GLU A 164 2.51 -4.67 24.40
N ALA A 165 3.73 -5.08 24.03
CA ALA A 165 4.51 -5.99 24.86
C ALA A 165 5.03 -5.19 26.07
N LEU A 166 4.19 -5.13 27.10
CA LEU A 166 4.53 -4.65 28.42
C LEU A 166 5.77 -5.39 28.95
N PRO A 167 6.78 -4.69 29.50
CA PRO A 167 7.89 -5.35 30.19
C PRO A 167 7.37 -5.84 31.55
N LEU A 168 7.12 -7.15 31.66
CA LEU A 168 6.97 -7.80 32.95
C LEU A 168 8.36 -8.24 33.44
N GLU A 169 8.99 -7.36 34.21
CA GLU A 169 10.10 -7.74 35.08
C GLU A 169 9.60 -8.76 36.11
N GLY A 170 10.32 -9.88 36.25
CA GLY A 170 9.95 -10.96 37.16
C GLY A 170 11.00 -12.06 37.18
N ASP A 171 12.07 -11.84 37.94
CA ASP A 171 12.98 -12.86 38.45
C ASP A 171 12.23 -14.08 39.03
N LEU A 172 12.70 -15.31 38.73
CA LEU A 172 13.52 -16.10 39.66
C LEU A 172 13.84 -17.51 39.09
N PRO A 173 14.93 -18.15 39.57
CA PRO A 173 15.59 -19.27 38.91
C PRO A 173 15.12 -20.63 39.44
N ASN A 174 15.13 -21.61 38.55
CA ASN A 174 15.31 -23.04 38.78
C ASN A 174 15.57 -23.59 37.36
N GLU A 175 16.53 -24.46 37.08
CA GLU A 175 16.54 -25.85 37.55
C GLU A 175 17.97 -26.42 37.51
N THR A 176 18.21 -27.24 38.52
CA THR A 176 19.35 -28.13 38.72
C THR A 176 19.27 -29.38 37.83
N ASP A 177 20.39 -30.11 37.83
CA ASP A 177 20.62 -31.52 37.44
C ASP A 177 20.87 -31.77 35.94
N ASP A 178 22.11 -32.09 35.54
CA ASP A 178 22.77 -33.41 35.60
C ASP A 178 22.17 -34.44 34.62
N ALA A 179 22.88 -34.66 33.51
CA ALA A 179 23.07 -35.93 32.77
C ALA A 179 23.73 -35.58 31.42
N ASP A 180 25.03 -35.81 31.28
CA ASP A 180 25.57 -37.07 30.72
C ASP A 180 25.02 -37.38 29.32
N GLN A 181 25.85 -37.11 28.31
CA GLN A 181 26.03 -38.02 27.18
C GLN A 181 27.31 -37.66 26.44
N THR A 182 28.33 -38.47 26.70
CA THR A 182 29.40 -38.78 25.77
C THR A 182 28.82 -39.41 24.51
N ASP A 183 29.23 -38.97 23.32
CA ASP A 183 29.36 -39.87 22.17
C ASP A 183 30.46 -39.37 21.23
N ASP A 184 31.29 -40.34 20.85
CA ASP A 184 32.63 -40.24 20.29
C ASP A 184 32.69 -39.89 18.79
N THR A 185 33.90 -39.50 18.39
CA THR A 185 34.59 -39.81 17.11
C THR A 185 34.65 -38.73 16.03
N PRO A 186 35.84 -38.12 15.82
CA PRO A 186 36.30 -37.69 14.50
C PRO A 186 37.27 -38.75 13.94
N THR A 187 36.85 -39.44 12.87
CA THR A 187 37.76 -40.21 12.01
C THR A 187 38.54 -39.22 11.13
N GLU A 188 39.72 -38.81 11.59
CA GLU A 188 40.77 -38.31 10.70
C GLU A 188 41.76 -39.45 10.42
N GLU A 189 41.57 -40.14 9.29
CA GLU A 189 42.62 -40.97 8.72
C GLU A 189 43.20 -40.23 7.52
N GLY A 190 44.34 -39.59 7.77
CA GLY A 190 45.23 -39.14 6.71
C GLY A 190 46.04 -40.31 6.16
N ALA A 191 46.21 -40.34 4.85
CA ALA A 191 47.43 -40.84 4.22
C ALA A 191 47.59 -40.23 2.81
N PRO A 192 48.80 -39.73 2.47
CA PRO A 192 49.19 -39.32 1.12
C PRO A 192 50.00 -40.42 0.39
N LEU A 193 50.37 -40.13 -0.86
CA LEU A 193 51.37 -40.80 -1.75
C LEU A 193 50.81 -42.08 -2.44
N GLU A 194 50.90 -42.31 -3.76
CA GLU A 194 51.75 -41.84 -4.86
C GLU A 194 50.93 -41.56 -6.15
#